data_AF-A0A060C3H8-F1
#
_entry.id   AF-A0A060C3H8-F1
#
_cell.length_a   1.000
_cell.length_b   1.000
_cell.length_c   1.000
_cell.angle_alpha   90.00
_cell.angle_beta   90.00
_cell.angle_gamma   90.00
#
_symmetry.space_group_name_H-M   'P 1'
#
loop_
_entity.id
_entity.type
_entity.pdbx_description
1 polymer ?
#
loop_
_entity_poly.entity_id
_entity_poly.type
_entity_poly.pdbx_seq_one_letter_code
_entity_poly.pdbx_strand_id
1 'polypeptide(L)'
;NGFDAKAVQNITWCKKLGIPFGVYLYSYAYNVTTAAEEGANVAALLKKAGVSPSDLSYPIYYDLEDWTWTNSAGVAVHVPPTSTKTYEAMINAWYQKLNSAGYTNLGVYSYTNRLNEVLKSSSIWSKTTWVAQ
;
A
#
# COMPACT_ATOMS: atom_id res chain seq x y z
N ASN A 1 7.81 -4.24 6.37
CA ASN A 1 8.10 -4.70 4.98
C ASN A 1 9.47 -4.19 4.52
N GLY A 2 10.24 -5.00 3.79
CA GLY A 2 11.51 -4.58 3.16
C GLY A 2 11.32 -4.15 1.70
N PHE A 3 12.42 -3.88 0.99
CA PHE A 3 12.35 -3.79 -0.47
C PHE A 3 12.07 -5.16 -1.08
N ASP A 4 11.26 -5.19 -2.13
CA ASP A 4 11.31 -6.28 -3.09
C ASP A 4 12.74 -6.40 -3.67
N ALA A 5 13.15 -7.63 -4.02
CA ALA A 5 14.51 -7.94 -4.46
C ALA A 5 14.96 -7.15 -5.70
N LYS A 6 14.02 -6.66 -6.51
CA LYS A 6 14.28 -5.87 -7.73
C LYS A 6 13.85 -4.42 -7.64
N ALA A 7 13.10 -4.02 -6.60
CA ALA A 7 12.55 -2.67 -6.47
C ALA A 7 13.58 -1.56 -6.72
N VAL A 8 14.72 -1.57 -6.02
CA VAL A 8 15.74 -0.51 -6.14
C VAL A 8 16.35 -0.48 -7.54
N GLN A 9 16.63 -1.64 -8.14
CA GLN A 9 17.17 -1.74 -9.49
C GLN A 9 16.15 -1.18 -10.52
N ASN A 10 14.89 -1.59 -10.42
CA ASN A 10 13.83 -1.17 -11.33
C ASN A 10 13.59 0.35 -11.25
N ILE A 11 13.46 0.89 -10.03
CA ILE A 11 13.32 2.33 -9.78
C ILE A 11 14.50 3.09 -10.40
N THR A 12 15.73 2.61 -10.19
CA THR A 12 16.93 3.25 -10.73
C THR A 12 16.89 3.34 -12.26
N TRP A 13 16.47 2.26 -12.93
CA TRP A 13 16.38 2.24 -14.40
C TRP A 13 15.22 3.07 -14.93
N CYS A 14 14.05 3.05 -14.27
CA CYS A 14 12.94 3.94 -14.65
C CYS A 14 13.37 5.41 -14.61
N LYS A 15 14.03 5.83 -13.52
CA LYS A 15 14.56 7.19 -13.38
C LYS A 15 15.61 7.52 -14.45
N LYS A 16 16.59 6.63 -14.67
CA LYS A 16 17.66 6.85 -15.66
C LYS A 16 17.15 6.96 -17.10
N LEU A 17 16.10 6.22 -17.43
CA LEU A 17 15.54 6.14 -18.79
C LEU A 17 14.34 7.08 -18.99
N GLY A 18 13.92 7.82 -17.96
CA GLY A 18 12.74 8.68 -18.04
C GLY A 18 11.42 7.91 -18.22
N ILE A 19 11.35 6.66 -17.76
CA ILE A 19 10.13 5.85 -17.85
C ILE A 19 9.20 6.24 -16.69
N PRO A 20 7.95 6.67 -16.97
CA PRO A 20 6.96 6.98 -15.95
C PRO A 20 6.69 5.76 -15.06
N PHE A 21 6.70 5.94 -13.74
CA PHE A 21 6.47 4.85 -12.80
C PHE A 21 5.66 5.28 -11.57
N GLY A 22 5.10 4.28 -10.90
CA GLY A 22 4.54 4.33 -9.56
C GLY A 22 5.08 3.15 -8.76
N VAL A 23 4.59 2.96 -7.55
CA VAL A 23 4.95 1.81 -6.70
C VAL A 23 3.73 1.30 -5.96
N TYR A 24 3.81 0.09 -5.42
CA TYR A 24 2.78 -0.42 -4.51
C TYR A 24 3.42 -1.08 -3.30
N LEU A 25 2.66 -1.17 -2.21
CA LEU A 25 2.99 -2.00 -1.05
C LEU A 25 1.87 -3.00 -0.82
N TYR A 26 2.17 -4.30 -1.01
CA TYR A 26 1.32 -5.39 -0.52
C TYR A 26 1.26 -5.34 1.01
N SER A 27 0.07 -5.09 1.55
CA SER A 27 -0.13 -4.87 2.98
C SER A 27 -0.25 -6.17 3.75
N TYR A 28 0.37 -6.21 4.93
CA TYR A 28 0.10 -7.20 5.99
C TYR A 28 -0.45 -6.55 7.26
N ALA A 29 -0.91 -5.29 7.18
CA ALA A 29 -1.47 -4.61 8.32
C ALA A 29 -2.82 -5.22 8.72
N TYR A 30 -3.04 -5.32 10.03
CA TYR A 30 -4.26 -5.89 10.63
C TYR A 30 -4.94 -4.93 11.61
N ASN A 31 -4.38 -3.74 11.80
CA ASN A 31 -4.97 -2.66 12.59
C ASN A 31 -4.40 -1.29 12.16
N VAL A 32 -4.93 -0.22 12.75
CA VAL A 32 -4.53 1.16 12.44
C VAL A 32 -3.05 1.43 12.71
N THR A 33 -2.50 0.87 13.80
CA THR A 33 -1.10 1.04 14.18
C THR A 33 -0.16 0.44 13.12
N THR A 34 -0.40 -0.81 12.74
CA THR A 34 0.39 -1.51 11.72
C THR A 34 0.28 -0.86 10.34
N ALA A 35 -0.90 -0.32 9.98
CA ALA A 35 -1.06 0.47 8.75
C ALA A 35 -0.25 1.78 8.77
N ALA A 36 -0.21 2.46 9.92
CA ALA A 36 0.62 3.66 10.09
C ALA A 36 2.12 3.34 10.02
N GLU A 37 2.54 2.22 10.61
CA GLU A 37 3.92 1.73 10.52
C GLU A 37 4.30 1.39 9.07
N GLU A 38 3.41 0.75 8.32
CA GLU A 38 3.59 0.50 6.88
C GLU A 38 3.74 1.79 6.09
N GLY A 39 2.89 2.80 6.32
CA GLY A 39 2.98 4.09 5.62
C GLY A 39 4.28 4.83 5.92
N ALA A 40 4.71 4.82 7.19
CA ALA A 40 6.00 5.40 7.59
C ALA A 40 7.18 4.65 6.95
N ASN A 41 7.10 3.33 6.88
CA ASN A 41 8.13 2.49 6.29
C ASN A 41 8.21 2.68 4.76
N VAL A 42 7.10 2.80 4.04
CA VAL A 42 7.11 3.13 2.60
C VAL A 42 7.80 4.46 2.36
N ALA A 43 7.46 5.50 3.13
CA ALA A 43 8.14 6.80 3.03
C ALA A 43 9.65 6.69 3.27
N ALA A 44 10.08 5.89 4.25
CA ALA A 44 11.49 5.67 4.54
C ALA A 44 12.22 4.91 3.41
N LEU A 45 11.58 3.88 2.85
CA LEU A 45 12.13 3.11 1.73
C LEU A 45 12.24 3.96 0.46
N LEU A 46 11.23 4.77 0.13
CA LEU A 46 11.29 5.67 -1.02
C LEU A 46 12.44 6.66 -0.91
N LYS A 47 12.61 7.28 0.26
CA LYS A 47 13.76 8.17 0.54
C LYS A 47 15.09 7.43 0.40
N LYS A 48 15.19 6.21 0.95
CA LYS A 48 16.38 5.36 0.85
C LYS A 48 16.70 4.97 -0.61
N ALA A 49 15.68 4.79 -1.45
CA ALA A 49 15.82 4.53 -2.88
C ALA A 49 16.08 5.81 -3.71
N GLY A 50 16.18 6.99 -3.08
CA GLY A 50 16.36 8.25 -3.76
C GLY A 50 15.14 8.69 -4.59
N VAL A 51 13.93 8.28 -4.20
CA VAL A 51 12.67 8.65 -4.85
C VAL A 51 12.06 9.85 -4.16
N SER A 52 11.96 10.96 -4.87
CA SER A 52 11.21 12.16 -4.49
C SER A 52 9.76 12.07 -4.99
N PRO A 53 8.82 12.84 -4.42
CA PRO A 53 7.43 12.86 -4.90
C PRO A 53 7.31 13.20 -6.40
N SER A 54 8.18 14.07 -6.93
CA SER A 54 8.19 14.45 -8.35
C SER A 54 8.69 13.37 -9.31
N ASP A 55 9.35 12.32 -8.80
CA ASP A 55 9.76 11.19 -9.64
C ASP A 55 8.57 10.27 -10.01
N LEU A 56 7.47 10.34 -9.24
CA LEU A 56 6.33 9.43 -9.35
C LEU A 56 5.26 9.99 -10.29
N SER A 57 5.23 9.51 -11.52
CA SER A 57 4.17 9.84 -12.49
C SER A 57 2.86 9.11 -12.18
N TYR A 58 2.94 7.95 -11.52
CA TYR A 58 1.79 7.17 -11.04
C TYR A 58 1.74 7.13 -9.51
N PRO A 59 0.58 6.82 -8.91
CA PRO A 59 0.44 6.79 -7.46
C PRO A 59 1.35 5.79 -6.75
N ILE A 60 1.52 6.02 -5.45
CA ILE A 60 1.89 4.97 -4.49
C ILE A 60 0.58 4.24 -4.12
N TYR A 61 0.51 2.97 -4.46
CA TYR A 61 -0.66 2.15 -4.18
C TYR A 61 -0.56 1.42 -2.84
N TYR A 62 -1.60 1.55 -2.02
CA TYR A 62 -1.83 0.67 -0.89
C TYR A 62 -2.59 -0.55 -1.38
N ASP A 63 -1.90 -1.68 -1.46
CA ASP A 63 -2.41 -2.93 -2.01
C ASP A 63 -3.04 -3.75 -0.87
N LEU A 64 -4.38 -3.88 -0.94
CA LEU A 64 -5.23 -4.48 0.08
C LEU A 64 -5.89 -5.75 -0.45
N GLU A 65 -5.29 -6.89 -0.11
CA GLU A 65 -5.75 -8.22 -0.49
C GLU A 65 -6.13 -9.08 0.73
N ASP A 66 -6.57 -10.32 0.47
CA ASP A 66 -6.91 -11.31 1.48
C ASP A 66 -5.71 -12.21 1.80
N TRP A 67 -4.75 -11.64 2.53
CA TRP A 67 -3.57 -12.39 2.96
C TRP A 67 -3.89 -13.29 4.17
N THR A 68 -3.03 -14.25 4.44
CA THR A 68 -3.06 -15.00 5.72
C THR A 68 -1.64 -15.40 6.07
N TRP A 69 -1.21 -15.10 7.29
CA TRP A 69 0.06 -15.61 7.82
C TRP A 69 -0.22 -16.84 8.66
N THR A 70 0.31 -17.99 8.24
CA THR A 70 0.25 -19.24 8.99
C THR A 70 1.56 -19.51 9.73
N ASN A 71 1.47 -20.15 10.90
CA ASN A 71 2.65 -20.73 11.56
C ASN A 71 3.12 -22.02 10.85
N SER A 72 4.17 -22.65 11.36
CA SER A 72 4.74 -23.89 10.80
C SER A 72 3.77 -25.09 10.81
N ALA A 73 2.66 -25.01 11.55
CA ALA A 73 1.61 -26.03 11.57
C ALA A 73 0.46 -25.71 10.60
N GLY A 74 0.58 -24.67 9.77
CA GLY A 74 -0.48 -24.24 8.85
C GLY A 74 -1.63 -23.50 9.52
N VAL A 75 -1.51 -23.14 10.80
CA VAL A 75 -2.56 -22.41 11.53
C VAL A 75 -2.39 -20.93 11.30
N ALA A 76 -3.45 -20.25 10.86
CA ALA A 76 -3.48 -18.81 10.72
C ALA A 76 -3.20 -18.14 12.07
N VAL A 77 -2.13 -17.33 12.13
CA VAL A 77 -1.71 -16.57 13.31
C VAL A 77 -1.95 -15.08 13.15
N HIS A 78 -1.95 -14.58 11.91
CA HIS A 78 -2.40 -13.24 11.59
C HIS A 78 -3.30 -13.28 10.35
N VAL A 79 -4.39 -12.52 10.40
CA VAL A 79 -5.39 -12.41 9.34
C VAL A 79 -5.76 -10.93 9.12
N PRO A 80 -6.22 -10.56 7.93
CA PRO A 80 -6.71 -9.23 7.64
C PRO A 80 -7.93 -8.89 8.51
N PRO A 81 -8.20 -7.59 8.72
CA PRO A 81 -9.42 -7.14 9.36
C PRO A 81 -10.67 -7.63 8.61
N THR A 82 -11.74 -7.88 9.35
CA THR A 82 -13.06 -8.24 8.78
C THR A 82 -14.04 -7.06 8.80
N SER A 83 -13.60 -5.89 9.26
CA SER A 83 -14.44 -4.70 9.42
C SER A 83 -14.06 -3.61 8.43
N THR A 84 -15.05 -3.15 7.65
CA THR A 84 -14.90 -2.00 6.74
C THR A 84 -14.42 -0.74 7.46
N LYS A 85 -14.93 -0.47 8.68
CA LYS A 85 -14.49 0.69 9.48
C LYS A 85 -13.03 0.60 9.88
N THR A 86 -12.53 -0.61 10.15
CA THR A 86 -11.11 -0.82 10.45
C THR A 86 -10.26 -0.50 9.21
N TYR A 87 -10.69 -0.93 8.03
CA TYR A 87 -10.03 -0.57 6.77
C TYR A 87 -10.03 0.92 6.47
N GLU A 88 -11.16 1.62 6.69
CA GLU A 88 -11.21 3.08 6.54
C GLU A 88 -10.16 3.78 7.41
N ALA A 89 -10.08 3.38 8.69
CA ALA A 89 -9.12 3.94 9.62
C ALA A 89 -7.66 3.60 9.25
N MET A 90 -7.40 2.37 8.80
CA MET A 90 -6.09 1.93 8.33
C MET A 90 -5.63 2.72 7.09
N ILE A 91 -6.48 2.85 6.08
CA ILE A 91 -6.19 3.62 4.87
C ILE A 91 -5.89 5.07 5.24
N ASN A 92 -6.71 5.70 6.09
CA ASN A 92 -6.47 7.08 6.50
C ASN A 92 -5.14 7.26 7.26
N ALA A 93 -4.79 6.31 8.14
CA ALA A 93 -3.53 6.36 8.87
C ALA A 93 -2.30 6.17 7.96
N TRP A 94 -2.40 5.25 6.99
CA TRP A 94 -1.36 5.06 5.97
C TRP A 94 -1.18 6.31 5.09
N TYR A 95 -2.29 6.89 4.60
CA TYR A 95 -2.30 8.14 3.84
C TYR A 95 -1.66 9.27 4.64
N GLN A 96 -2.02 9.43 5.92
CA GLN A 96 -1.48 10.48 6.78
C GLN A 96 0.05 10.41 6.86
N LYS A 97 0.62 9.21 7.02
CA LYS A 97 2.07 9.03 7.14
C LYS A 97 2.83 9.40 5.86
N LEU A 98 2.30 9.01 4.70
CA LEU A 98 2.89 9.37 3.40
C LEU A 98 2.73 10.86 3.08
N ASN A 99 1.54 11.42 3.34
CA ASN A 99 1.28 12.85 3.20
C ASN A 99 2.23 13.69 4.07
N SER A 100 2.44 13.31 5.33
CA SER A 100 3.40 13.98 6.22
C SER A 100 4.85 13.89 5.73
N ALA A 101 5.18 12.91 4.88
CA ALA A 101 6.48 12.77 4.24
C ALA A 101 6.57 13.46 2.87
N GLY A 102 5.51 14.12 2.41
CA GLY A 102 5.42 14.84 1.14
C GLY A 102 4.92 14.02 -0.06
N TYR A 103 4.57 12.74 0.14
CA TYR A 103 4.02 11.90 -0.92
C TYR A 103 2.49 11.96 -0.91
N THR A 104 1.91 12.71 -1.83
CA THR A 104 0.47 12.99 -1.88
C THR A 104 -0.27 12.29 -3.04
N ASN A 105 0.45 11.80 -4.05
CA ASN A 105 -0.12 11.01 -5.14
C ASN A 105 -0.31 9.55 -4.68
N LEU A 106 -1.44 9.26 -4.04
CA LEU A 106 -1.73 8.00 -3.36
C LEU A 106 -3.00 7.36 -3.89
N GLY A 107 -3.01 6.03 -4.02
CA GLY A 107 -4.18 5.24 -4.44
C GLY A 107 -4.35 3.98 -3.60
N VAL A 108 -5.57 3.45 -3.57
CA VAL A 108 -5.86 2.09 -3.11
C VAL A 108 -5.93 1.17 -4.32
N TYR A 109 -5.33 -0.01 -4.19
CA TYR A 109 -5.53 -1.14 -5.09
C TYR A 109 -6.21 -2.28 -4.34
N SER A 110 -7.16 -2.94 -5.00
CA SER A 110 -7.73 -4.22 -4.57
C SER A 110 -8.45 -4.89 -5.74
N TYR A 111 -9.08 -6.04 -5.49
CA TYR A 111 -9.89 -6.76 -6.48
C TYR A 111 -11.39 -6.64 -6.22
N THR A 112 -12.17 -6.84 -7.28
CA THR A 112 -13.61 -6.55 -7.33
C THR A 112 -14.40 -7.23 -6.22
N ASN A 113 -14.08 -8.47 -5.85
CA ASN A 113 -14.77 -9.17 -4.77
C ASN A 113 -14.61 -8.45 -3.42
N ARG A 114 -13.36 -8.14 -2.98
CA ARG A 114 -13.14 -7.39 -1.73
C ARG A 114 -13.80 -6.02 -1.74
N LEU A 115 -13.72 -5.31 -2.86
CA LEU A 115 -14.33 -3.99 -3.04
C LEU A 115 -15.85 -4.02 -2.92
N ASN A 116 -16.49 -5.16 -3.22
CA ASN A 116 -17.92 -5.36 -3.04
C ASN A 116 -18.31 -6.02 -1.70
N GLU A 117 -17.32 -6.35 -0.86
CA GLU A 117 -17.50 -6.99 0.44
C GLU A 117 -16.87 -6.14 1.55
N VAL A 118 -15.76 -6.58 2.15
CA VAL A 118 -15.17 -5.94 3.33
C VAL A 118 -14.64 -4.51 3.05
N LEU A 119 -14.31 -4.19 1.80
CA LEU A 119 -13.89 -2.85 1.36
C LEU A 119 -15.03 -2.03 0.74
N LYS A 120 -16.30 -2.47 0.87
CA LYS A 120 -17.48 -1.77 0.35
C LYS A 120 -17.78 -0.50 1.14
N SER A 121 -17.10 0.59 0.80
CA SER A 121 -17.29 1.91 1.40
C SER A 121 -17.04 3.01 0.37
N SER A 122 -17.88 4.05 0.36
CA SER A 122 -17.65 5.24 -0.45
C SER A 122 -16.33 5.95 -0.11
N SER A 123 -15.89 5.90 1.15
CA SER A 123 -14.62 6.45 1.60
C SER A 123 -13.42 5.67 1.05
N ILE A 124 -13.55 4.35 0.88
CA ILE A 124 -12.50 3.49 0.33
C ILE A 124 -12.52 3.58 -1.20
N TRP A 125 -13.70 3.49 -1.82
CA TRP A 125 -13.86 3.58 -3.27
C TRP A 125 -13.40 4.91 -3.83
N SER A 126 -13.64 6.03 -3.15
CA SER A 126 -13.11 7.34 -3.58
C SER A 126 -11.58 7.42 -3.60
N LYS A 127 -10.89 6.52 -2.89
CA LYS A 127 -9.43 6.39 -2.89
C LYS A 127 -8.93 5.27 -3.81
N THR A 128 -9.84 4.46 -4.36
CA THR A 128 -9.49 3.29 -5.18
C THR A 128 -9.40 3.70 -6.65
N THR A 129 -8.19 3.75 -7.19
CA THR A 129 -7.93 4.14 -8.58
C THR A 129 -7.35 2.99 -9.43
N TRP A 130 -7.15 1.82 -8.84
CA TRP A 130 -6.72 0.61 -9.54
C TRP A 130 -7.49 -0.61 -9.02
N VAL A 131 -8.17 -1.33 -9.92
CA VAL A 131 -9.01 -2.48 -9.60
C VAL A 131 -8.60 -3.68 -10.46
N ALA A 132 -8.47 -4.86 -9.84
CA ALA A 132 -8.37 -6.14 -10.54
C ALA A 132 -9.75 -6.84 -10.63
N GLN A 133 -10.04 -7.46 -11.78
CA GLN A 133 -11.31 -8.15 -12.06
C GLN A 133 -11.10 -9.40 -12.92
#